data_AF-A0A4U3ET61-F1
#
_entry.id   AF-A0A4U3ET61-F1
#
_cell.length_a   1.000
_cell.length_b   1.000
_cell.length_c   1.000
_cell.angle_alpha   90.00
_cell.angle_beta   90.00
_cell.angle_gamma   90.00
#
_symmetry.space_group_name_H-M   'P 1'
#
loop_
_entity.id
_entity.type
_entity.pdbx_description
1 polymer ?
#
loop_
_entity_poly.entity_id
_entity_poly.type
_entity_poly.pdbx_seq_one_letter_code
_entity_poly.pdbx_strand_id
1 'polypeptide(L)'
;DLYSLVLLLGISIGVYLCHRTAKDMGVHDHGSIVWDEFIGMWITLMAIPTDSWQWVLAGFLVFRVLDIWKPWPIRWFDRNVHGGMGIMVDDIIAGVISAGLLWGSALYLAG
;
A
#
# COMPACT_ATOMS: atom_id res chain seq x y z
N ASP A 1 17.81 2.25 -3.77
CA ASP A 1 18.08 1.62 -5.09
C ASP A 1 17.07 2.12 -6.12
N LEU A 2 17.17 1.75 -7.41
CA LEU A 2 16.21 2.19 -8.45
C LEU A 2 14.75 1.94 -8.04
N TYR A 3 14.49 0.81 -7.39
CA TYR A 3 13.17 0.45 -6.87
C TYR A 3 12.63 1.49 -5.90
N SER A 4 13.42 1.88 -4.89
CA SER A 4 13.04 2.89 -3.89
C SER A 4 12.80 4.25 -4.54
N LEU A 5 13.56 4.60 -5.58
CA LEU A 5 13.36 5.84 -6.33
C LEU A 5 12.02 5.83 -7.07
N VAL A 6 11.71 4.74 -7.79
CA VAL A 6 10.41 4.56 -8.46
C VAL A 6 9.27 4.67 -7.47
N LEU A 7 9.42 4.06 -6.28
CA LEU A 7 8.40 4.09 -5.24
C LEU A 7 8.20 5.49 -4.65
N LEU A 8 9.28 6.23 -4.35
CA LEU A 8 9.19 7.62 -3.87
C LEU A 8 8.56 8.56 -4.89
N LEU A 9 8.93 8.42 -6.16
CA LEU A 9 8.33 9.19 -7.25
C LEU A 9 6.86 8.81 -7.45
N GLY A 10 6.55 7.51 -7.38
CA GLY A 10 5.19 6.98 -7.48
C GLY A 10 4.28 7.49 -6.36
N ILE A 11 4.77 7.57 -5.12
CA ILE A 11 4.05 8.19 -4.00
C ILE A 11 3.79 9.67 -4.30
N SER A 12 4.83 10.41 -4.68
CA SER A 12 4.76 11.86 -4.89
C SER A 12 3.79 12.22 -6.02
N ILE A 13 3.86 11.49 -7.13
CA ILE A 13 2.95 11.64 -8.28
C ILE A 13 1.54 11.16 -7.90
N GLY A 14 1.44 10.05 -7.17
CA GLY A 14 0.19 9.44 -6.72
C GLY A 14 -0.67 10.39 -5.91
N VAL A 15 -0.11 11.11 -4.94
CA VAL A 15 -0.85 12.12 -4.16
C VAL A 15 -1.52 13.15 -5.07
N TYR A 16 -0.83 13.64 -6.10
CA TYR A 16 -1.41 14.59 -7.05
C TYR A 16 -2.49 13.93 -7.93
N LEU A 17 -2.20 12.76 -8.52
CA LEU A 17 -3.12 12.06 -9.41
C LEU A 17 -4.40 11.62 -8.70
N CYS A 18 -4.28 11.02 -7.51
CA CYS A 18 -5.42 10.60 -6.70
C CYS A 18 -6.25 11.81 -6.28
N HIS A 19 -5.63 12.91 -5.84
CA HIS A 19 -6.35 14.13 -5.50
C HIS A 19 -7.12 14.70 -6.69
N ARG A 20 -6.46 14.78 -7.84
CA ARG A 20 -7.05 15.35 -9.06
C ARG A 20 -8.21 14.49 -9.55
N THR A 21 -8.03 13.19 -9.58
CA THR A 21 -9.04 12.22 -10.04
C THR A 21 -10.25 12.22 -9.11
N ALA A 22 -10.04 12.17 -7.79
CA ALA A 22 -11.13 12.26 -6.82
C ALA A 22 -11.94 13.57 -6.97
N LYS A 23 -11.25 14.69 -7.20
CA LYS A 23 -11.88 15.98 -7.46
C LYS A 23 -12.68 15.98 -8.77
N ASP A 24 -12.11 15.45 -9.84
CA ASP A 24 -12.75 15.41 -11.16
C ASP A 24 -13.97 14.45 -11.16
N MET A 25 -13.95 13.39 -10.34
CA MET A 25 -15.07 12.47 -10.14
C MET A 25 -16.12 12.97 -9.15
N GLY A 26 -15.82 14.01 -8.35
CA GLY A 26 -16.72 14.51 -7.32
C GLY A 26 -16.97 13.53 -6.16
N VAL A 27 -16.13 12.49 -6.03
CA VAL A 27 -16.23 11.45 -5.02
C VAL A 27 -14.89 11.32 -4.31
N HIS A 28 -14.92 11.20 -2.98
CA HIS A 28 -13.73 10.87 -2.21
C HIS A 28 -13.43 9.38 -2.36
N ASP A 29 -12.19 9.04 -2.71
CA ASP A 29 -11.70 7.66 -2.77
C ASP A 29 -12.62 6.70 -3.55
N HIS A 30 -12.74 6.94 -4.85
CA HIS A 30 -13.54 6.07 -5.71
C HIS A 30 -12.72 4.83 -6.06
N GLY A 31 -13.28 3.62 -5.93
CA GLY A 31 -12.58 2.35 -6.20
C GLY A 31 -12.13 2.08 -7.64
N SER A 32 -12.15 3.11 -8.51
CA SER A 32 -11.46 3.11 -9.81
C SER A 32 -10.09 3.79 -9.75
N ILE A 33 -9.81 4.52 -8.68
CA ILE A 33 -8.47 4.98 -8.31
C ILE A 33 -7.81 3.75 -7.67
N VAL A 34 -6.77 3.24 -8.32
CA VAL A 34 -6.05 2.02 -7.88
C VAL A 34 -4.55 2.28 -7.70
N TRP A 35 -4.12 3.53 -7.87
CA TRP A 35 -2.69 3.89 -7.83
C TRP A 35 -2.10 3.75 -6.43
N ASP A 36 -2.87 4.13 -5.43
CA ASP A 36 -2.70 3.81 -4.02
C ASP A 36 -2.48 2.30 -3.78
N GLU A 37 -3.35 1.44 -4.34
CA GLU A 37 -3.23 -0.03 -4.22
C GLU A 37 -1.91 -0.54 -4.81
N PHE A 38 -1.48 -0.01 -5.98
CA PHE A 38 -0.20 -0.34 -6.60
C PHE A 38 0.98 0.05 -5.70
N ILE A 39 0.93 1.23 -5.08
CA ILE A 39 1.98 1.72 -4.19
C ILE A 39 2.03 0.87 -2.91
N GLY A 40 0.89 0.57 -2.30
CA GLY A 40 0.80 -0.32 -1.14
C GLY A 40 1.35 -1.72 -1.44
N MET A 41 1.04 -2.27 -2.62
CA MET A 41 1.60 -3.54 -3.10
C MET A 41 3.11 -3.47 -3.31
N TRP A 42 3.65 -2.41 -3.93
CA TRP A 42 5.09 -2.28 -4.12
C TRP A 42 5.83 -2.18 -2.78
N ILE A 43 5.28 -1.44 -1.81
CA ILE A 43 5.84 -1.40 -0.45
C ILE A 43 5.87 -2.80 0.17
N THR A 44 4.77 -3.56 0.05
CA THR A 44 4.67 -4.94 0.55
C THR A 44 5.77 -5.83 -0.03
N LEU A 45 5.99 -5.73 -1.34
CA LEU A 45 6.94 -6.56 -2.07
C LEU A 45 8.41 -6.23 -1.77
N MET A 46 8.73 -5.07 -1.16
CA MET A 46 10.10 -4.78 -0.72
C MET A 46 10.61 -5.74 0.35
N ALA A 47 9.72 -6.40 1.08
CA ALA A 47 10.06 -7.21 2.24
C ALA A 47 9.97 -8.71 2.00
N ILE A 48 9.71 -9.14 0.76
CA ILE A 48 9.75 -10.58 0.45
C ILE A 48 11.19 -11.10 0.58
N PRO A 49 11.41 -12.26 1.20
CA PRO A 49 12.76 -12.77 1.48
C PRO A 49 13.44 -13.34 0.24
N THR A 50 12.68 -13.80 -0.75
CA THR A 50 13.17 -14.39 -1.99
C THR A 50 12.25 -14.03 -3.16
N ASP A 51 12.81 -14.01 -4.38
CA ASP A 51 12.09 -13.75 -5.64
C ASP A 51 11.25 -14.97 -6.08
N SER A 52 10.37 -15.44 -5.20
CA SER A 52 9.51 -16.59 -5.41
C SER A 52 8.06 -16.13 -5.56
N TRP A 53 7.35 -16.71 -6.54
CA TRP A 53 5.96 -16.36 -6.82
C TRP A 53 5.04 -16.62 -5.62
N GLN A 54 5.39 -17.58 -4.75
CA GLN A 54 4.67 -17.86 -3.52
C GLN A 54 4.71 -16.67 -2.54
N TRP A 55 5.85 -15.99 -2.42
CA TRP A 55 5.97 -14.79 -1.59
C TRP A 55 5.25 -13.60 -2.19
N VAL A 56 5.24 -13.47 -3.53
CA VAL A 56 4.44 -12.45 -4.23
C VAL A 56 2.94 -12.68 -3.97
N LEU A 57 2.48 -13.93 -4.08
CA LEU A 57 1.09 -14.29 -3.80
C LEU A 57 0.72 -14.07 -2.33
N ALA A 58 1.59 -14.48 -1.40
CA ALA A 58 1.39 -14.24 0.03
C ALA A 58 1.31 -12.74 0.34
N GLY A 59 2.21 -11.94 -0.23
CA GLY A 59 2.19 -10.50 -0.07
C GLY A 59 0.94 -9.85 -0.62
N PHE A 60 0.50 -10.27 -1.81
CA PHE A 60 -0.78 -9.83 -2.38
C PHE A 60 -1.96 -10.13 -1.46
N LEU A 61 -2.05 -11.35 -0.94
CA LEU A 61 -3.15 -11.75 -0.06
C LEU A 61 -3.13 -10.98 1.27
N VAL A 62 -1.96 -10.88 1.92
CA VAL A 62 -1.81 -10.16 3.19
C VAL A 62 -2.16 -8.68 3.02
N PHE A 63 -1.62 -8.05 1.98
CA PHE A 63 -1.93 -6.66 1.64
C PHE A 63 -3.41 -6.45 1.41
N ARG A 64 -4.04 -7.22 0.52
CA ARG A 64 -5.47 -7.05 0.21
C ARG A 64 -6.37 -7.29 1.41
N VAL A 65 -6.01 -8.23 2.29
CA VAL A 65 -6.75 -8.42 3.54
C VAL A 65 -6.67 -7.16 4.42
N LEU A 66 -5.49 -6.55 4.57
CA LEU A 66 -5.31 -5.36 5.40
C LEU A 66 -5.93 -4.11 4.80
N ASP A 67 -5.79 -3.92 3.49
CA ASP A 67 -6.38 -2.83 2.72
C ASP A 67 -7.92 -2.89 2.76
N ILE A 68 -8.53 -4.06 2.56
CA ILE A 68 -10.00 -4.22 2.63
C ILE A 68 -10.50 -4.07 4.07
N TRP A 69 -9.81 -4.68 5.04
CA TRP A 69 -10.28 -4.70 6.43
C TRP A 69 -10.09 -3.35 7.13
N LYS A 70 -9.02 -2.63 6.78
CA LYS A 70 -8.55 -1.41 7.45
C LYS A 70 -8.60 -1.55 8.99
N PRO A 71 -7.76 -2.39 9.63
CA PRO A 71 -7.63 -2.37 11.09
C PRO A 71 -7.02 -1.05 11.57
N TRP A 72 -7.04 -0.80 12.88
CA TRP A 72 -6.21 0.28 13.44
C TRP A 72 -4.73 -0.05 13.22
N PRO A 73 -3.87 0.88 12.76
CA PRO A 73 -4.10 2.32 12.58
C PRO A 73 -4.60 2.76 11.19
N ILE A 74 -4.68 1.88 10.19
CA ILE A 74 -5.07 2.19 8.79
C ILE A 74 -6.36 3.00 8.74
N ARG A 75 -7.42 2.50 9.40
CA ARG A 75 -8.74 3.17 9.45
C ARG A 75 -8.74 4.53 10.13
N TRP A 76 -7.76 4.79 11.01
CA TRP A 76 -7.65 6.11 11.61
C TRP A 76 -7.15 7.12 10.58
N PHE A 77 -6.14 6.76 9.78
CA PHE A 77 -5.62 7.66 8.75
C PHE A 77 -6.62 7.90 7.62
N ASP A 78 -7.27 6.84 7.12
CA ASP A 78 -8.37 6.88 6.15
C ASP A 78 -9.46 7.91 6.53
N ARG A 79 -9.76 8.04 7.84
CA ARG A 79 -10.79 8.95 8.34
C ARG A 79 -10.33 10.37 8.67
N ASN A 80 -9.05 10.56 8.97
CA ASN A 80 -8.54 11.84 9.50
C ASN A 80 -7.70 12.61 8.48
N VAL A 81 -7.13 11.93 7.48
CA VAL A 81 -6.35 12.53 6.41
C VAL A 81 -7.22 12.60 5.16
N HIS A 82 -7.26 13.77 4.53
CA HIS A 82 -8.18 14.04 3.41
C HIS A 82 -7.42 14.39 2.14
N GLY A 83 -8.13 14.31 1.01
CA GLY A 83 -7.57 14.60 -0.31
C GLY A 83 -6.64 13.48 -0.79
N GLY A 84 -5.76 13.77 -1.76
CA GLY A 84 -4.91 12.71 -2.32
C GLY A 84 -3.91 12.12 -1.35
N MET A 85 -3.55 12.83 -0.28
CA MET A 85 -2.74 12.25 0.79
C MET A 85 -3.55 11.23 1.60
N GLY A 86 -4.83 11.50 1.84
CA GLY A 86 -5.73 10.56 2.53
C GLY A 86 -5.88 9.26 1.77
N ILE A 87 -6.14 9.36 0.46
CA ILE A 87 -6.29 8.24 -0.48
C ILE A 87 -5.01 7.39 -0.56
N MET A 88 -3.83 7.99 -0.42
CA MET A 88 -2.57 7.24 -0.55
C MET A 88 -2.11 6.61 0.77
N VAL A 89 -2.39 7.24 1.91
CA VAL A 89 -1.67 6.95 3.15
C VAL A 89 -2.15 5.66 3.82
N ASP A 90 -3.43 5.32 3.69
CA ASP A 90 -4.00 4.09 4.24
C ASP A 90 -3.45 2.85 3.53
N ASP A 91 -3.36 2.85 2.19
CA ASP A 91 -2.68 1.80 1.41
C ASP A 91 -1.18 1.73 1.70
N ILE A 92 -0.51 2.88 1.87
CA ILE A 92 0.91 2.92 2.28
C ILE A 92 1.08 2.23 3.64
N ILE A 93 0.21 2.52 4.61
CA ILE A 93 0.26 1.91 5.94
C ILE A 93 -0.07 0.42 5.86
N ALA A 94 -1.07 0.03 5.08
CA ALA A 94 -1.38 -1.38 4.82
C ALA A 94 -0.19 -2.11 4.22
N GLY A 95 0.51 -1.48 3.27
CA GLY A 95 1.72 -1.99 2.64
C GLY A 95 2.88 -2.17 3.64
N VAL A 96 3.12 -1.18 4.51
CA VAL A 96 4.17 -1.26 5.54
C VAL A 96 3.88 -2.36 6.56
N ILE A 97 2.63 -2.49 7.01
CA ILE A 97 2.24 -3.56 7.95
C ILE A 97 2.40 -4.92 7.29
N SER A 98 1.96 -5.05 6.02
CA SER A 98 2.11 -6.28 5.23
C SER A 98 3.57 -6.69 5.07
N ALA A 99 4.43 -5.72 4.71
CA ALA A 99 5.87 -5.92 4.61
C ALA A 99 6.47 -6.45 5.93
N GLY A 100 6.10 -5.85 7.05
CA GLY A 100 6.55 -6.29 8.39
C GLY A 100 6.09 -7.72 8.73
N LEU A 101 4.84 -8.07 8.39
CA LEU A 101 4.31 -9.42 8.61
C LEU A 101 5.04 -10.47 7.78
N LEU A 102 5.29 -10.19 6.49
CA LEU A 102 6.02 -11.10 5.60
C LEU A 102 7.46 -11.29 6.09
N TRP A 103 8.15 -10.19 6.40
CA TRP A 103 9.51 -10.24 6.90
C TRP A 103 9.61 -11.02 8.22
N GLY A 104 8.70 -10.77 9.17
CA GLY A 104 8.62 -11.52 10.42
C GLY A 104 8.35 -13.01 10.22
N SER A 105 7.46 -13.36 9.28
CA SER A 105 7.19 -14.76 8.94
C SER A 105 8.41 -15.45 8.33
N ALA A 106 9.18 -14.74 7.48
CA ALA A 106 10.40 -15.26 6.88
C ALA A 106 11.48 -15.53 7.93
N LEU A 107 11.64 -14.63 8.91
CA LEU A 107 12.56 -14.83 10.04
C LEU A 107 12.17 -16.05 10.88
N TYR A 108 10.88 -16.20 11.18
CA TYR A 108 10.38 -17.35 11.95
C TYR A 108 10.62 -18.69 11.24
N LEU A 109 10.48 -18.74 9.90
CA LEU A 109 10.74 -19.94 9.12
C LEU A 109 12.23 -20.27 8.93
N ALA A 110 13.10 -19.27 9.09
CA ALA A 110 14.54 -19.43 8.94
C ALA A 110 15.27 -19.87 10.23
N GLY A 111 14.60 -19.78 11.39
CA GLY A 111 15.10 -20.23 12.69
C GLY A 111 14.67 -21.64 13.03
#